data_AF-A0A0F9ESZ8-F1
#
_entry.id   AF-A0A0F9ESZ8-F1
#
_cell.length_a   1.000
_cell.length_b   1.000
_cell.length_c   1.000
_cell.angle_alpha   90.00
_cell.angle_beta   90.00
_cell.angle_gamma   90.00
#
_symmetry.space_group_name_H-M   'P 1'
#
loop_
_entity.id
_entity.type
_entity.pdbx_description
1 polymer ?
#
loop_
_entity_poly.entity_id
_entity_poly.type
_entity_poly.pdbx_seq_one_letter_code
_entity_poly.pdbx_strand_id
1 'polypeptide(L)'
;MTDFDFKNPNYVAVFEKRTEILRKIRCSLVNLVAAKKYYKDNPVEFIENFMWTLDPRKIEMSLMPFILFPRQKEYIIWLRDHYLKREDGLVEKSRDLGVSWLCCAFAIWIFLFYDNHSIGFGSNKEENVDFIGEPKSLFEKMRILLRNMPIEFLPK
;
A
#
# COMPACT_ATOMS: atom_id res chain seq x y z
N MET A 1 12.24 -7.57 9.47
CA MET A 1 11.72 -6.64 10.50
C MET A 1 10.61 -7.37 11.23
N THR A 2 10.98 -8.15 12.24
CA THR A 2 10.04 -8.97 13.03
C THR A 2 9.61 -8.29 14.34
N ASP A 3 10.29 -7.23 14.79
CA ASP A 3 9.99 -6.55 16.07
C ASP A 3 9.64 -5.08 15.89
N PHE A 4 8.55 -4.75 15.18
CA PHE A 4 7.97 -3.40 15.25
C PHE A 4 6.95 -3.36 16.38
N ASP A 5 7.14 -2.48 17.36
CA ASP A 5 6.16 -2.26 18.43
C ASP A 5 4.99 -1.42 17.90
N PHE A 6 3.88 -2.09 17.59
CA PHE A 6 2.65 -1.44 17.13
C PHE A 6 1.89 -0.70 18.23
N LYS A 7 2.21 -0.96 19.51
CA LYS A 7 1.62 -0.22 20.64
C LYS A 7 2.35 1.10 20.86
N ASN A 8 3.68 1.11 20.71
CA ASN A 8 4.53 2.29 20.82
C ASN A 8 5.40 2.47 19.56
N PRO A 9 4.80 2.87 18.43
CA PRO A 9 5.51 2.92 17.16
C PRO A 9 6.59 3.99 17.16
N ASN A 10 7.84 3.59 16.87
CA ASN A 10 8.93 4.52 16.59
C ASN A 10 8.87 4.97 15.11
N TYR A 11 8.04 5.98 14.82
CA TYR A 11 7.92 6.51 13.47
C TYR A 11 9.18 7.26 13.00
N VAL A 12 10.00 7.79 13.91
CA VAL A 12 11.26 8.46 13.54
C VAL A 12 12.17 7.49 12.78
N ALA A 13 12.42 6.31 13.35
CA ALA A 13 13.23 5.28 12.71
C ALA A 13 12.64 4.82 11.35
N VAL A 14 11.30 4.77 11.24
CA VAL A 14 10.63 4.47 9.97
C VAL A 14 10.92 5.53 8.92
N PHE A 15 10.81 6.82 9.28
CA PHE A 15 11.07 7.92 8.36
C PHE A 15 12.53 8.02 7.95
N GLU A 16 13.47 7.82 8.87
CA GLU A 16 14.91 7.75 8.58
C GLU A 16 15.20 6.65 7.55
N LYS A 17 14.65 5.45 7.76
CA LYS A 17 14.79 4.34 6.82
C LYS A 17 14.19 4.66 5.45
N ARG A 18 12.97 5.18 5.40
CA ARG A 18 12.31 5.54 4.13
C ARG A 18 13.10 6.61 3.37
N THR A 19 13.64 7.59 4.09
CA THR A 19 14.47 8.67 3.52
C THR A 19 15.75 8.11 2.93
N GLU A 20 16.43 7.21 3.63
CA GLU A 20 17.66 6.59 3.14
C GLU A 20 17.42 5.72 1.90
N ILE A 21 16.33 4.96 1.86
CA ILE A 21 15.92 4.20 0.67
C ILE A 21 15.69 5.14 -0.51
N LEU A 22 14.91 6.20 -0.31
CA LEU A 22 14.57 7.15 -1.36
C LEU A 22 15.80 7.91 -1.86
N ARG A 23 16.72 8.27 -0.96
CA ARG A 23 18.00 8.90 -1.30
C ARG A 23 18.81 8.00 -2.23
N LYS A 24 18.94 6.70 -1.91
CA LYS A 24 19.63 5.72 -2.76
C LYS A 24 18.97 5.61 -4.14
N ILE A 25 17.64 5.56 -4.19
CA ILE A 25 16.88 5.51 -5.45
C ILE A 25 17.18 6.75 -6.32
N ARG A 26 17.21 7.94 -5.71
CA ARG A 26 17.44 9.21 -6.38
C ARG A 26 18.87 9.43 -6.87
N CYS A 27 19.86 8.68 -6.35
CA CYS A 27 21.25 8.85 -6.74
C CYS A 27 21.52 8.55 -8.23
N SER A 28 20.75 7.68 -8.87
CA SER A 28 20.92 7.39 -10.30
C SER A 28 19.68 6.75 -10.92
N LEU A 29 19.54 6.87 -12.25
CA LEU A 29 18.50 6.15 -12.99
C LEU A 29 18.67 4.62 -12.86
N VAL A 30 19.90 4.13 -12.78
CA VAL A 30 20.19 2.70 -12.57
C VAL A 30 19.59 2.21 -11.25
N ASN A 31 19.71 3.00 -10.18
CA ASN A 31 19.14 2.65 -8.88
C ASN A 31 17.61 2.67 -8.92
N LEU A 32 17.00 3.62 -9.63
CA LEU A 32 15.55 3.64 -9.82
C LEU A 32 15.06 2.40 -10.59
N VAL A 33 15.73 2.03 -11.68
CA VAL A 33 15.38 0.83 -12.45
C VAL A 33 15.55 -0.44 -11.60
N ALA A 34 16.65 -0.55 -10.86
CA ALA A 34 16.89 -1.68 -9.95
C ALA A 34 15.82 -1.75 -8.84
N ALA A 35 15.45 -0.61 -8.27
CA ALA A 35 14.39 -0.53 -7.26
C ALA A 35 13.04 -0.94 -7.84
N LYS A 36 12.65 -0.45 -9.03
CA LYS A 36 11.40 -0.86 -9.69
C LYS A 36 11.37 -2.37 -9.96
N LYS A 37 12.49 -2.96 -10.39
CA LYS A 37 12.62 -4.42 -10.54
C LYS A 37 12.45 -5.15 -9.21
N TYR A 38 13.09 -4.68 -8.14
CA TYR A 38 12.95 -5.28 -6.81
C TYR A 38 11.50 -5.21 -6.31
N TYR A 39 10.88 -4.02 -6.32
CA TYR A 39 9.53 -3.84 -5.77
C TYR A 39 8.43 -4.50 -6.60
N LYS A 40 8.67 -4.76 -7.89
CA LYS A 40 7.79 -5.59 -8.72
C LYS A 40 7.59 -7.00 -8.17
N ASP A 41 8.55 -7.56 -7.44
CA ASP A 41 8.41 -8.89 -6.83
C ASP A 41 8.15 -8.85 -5.32
N ASN A 42 8.26 -7.66 -4.69
CA ASN A 42 8.23 -7.46 -3.24
C ASN A 42 7.15 -6.43 -2.83
N PRO A 43 5.85 -6.78 -2.94
CA PRO A 43 4.74 -5.85 -2.67
C PRO A 43 4.66 -5.40 -1.21
N VAL A 44 4.98 -6.28 -0.26
CA VAL A 44 4.95 -5.95 1.18
C VAL A 44 5.92 -4.82 1.48
N GLU A 45 7.16 -4.96 1.03
CA GLU A 45 8.21 -3.96 1.20
C GLU A 45 7.88 -2.68 0.44
N PHE A 46 7.26 -2.77 -0.74
CA PHE A 46 6.81 -1.59 -1.48
C PHE A 46 5.79 -0.78 -0.66
N ILE A 47 4.78 -1.44 -0.11
CA ILE A 47 3.76 -0.81 0.75
C ILE A 47 4.43 -0.19 1.99
N GLU A 48 5.25 -0.96 2.71
CA GLU A 48 5.89 -0.50 3.94
C GLU A 48 6.92 0.62 3.73
N ASN A 49 7.53 0.74 2.54
CA ASN A 49 8.54 1.76 2.26
C ASN A 49 7.94 3.05 1.69
N PHE A 50 6.81 3.00 0.97
CA PHE A 50 6.35 4.17 0.21
C PHE A 50 4.89 4.57 0.42
N MET A 51 4.05 3.67 0.92
CA MET A 51 2.63 3.97 1.08
C MET A 51 2.32 4.56 2.45
N TRP A 52 1.24 5.33 2.48
CA TRP A 52 0.72 6.00 3.66
C TRP A 52 -0.72 5.56 3.90
N THR A 53 -1.12 5.53 5.17
CA THR A 53 -2.49 5.20 5.58
C THR A 53 -2.98 6.24 6.58
N LEU A 54 -4.24 6.13 6.97
CA LEU A 54 -4.86 7.00 7.96
C LEU A 54 -5.19 6.23 9.22
N ASP A 55 -5.06 6.89 10.37
CA ASP A 55 -5.60 6.37 11.63
C ASP A 55 -7.09 6.73 11.75
N PRO A 56 -8.03 5.77 11.65
CA PRO A 56 -9.45 6.07 11.86
C PRO A 56 -9.80 6.29 13.34
N ARG A 57 -8.87 6.03 14.26
CA ARG A 57 -9.11 6.15 15.72
C ARG A 57 -8.88 7.56 16.24
N LYS A 58 -8.21 8.41 15.47
CA LYS A 58 -7.99 9.81 15.82
C LYS A 58 -9.14 10.67 15.28
N ILE A 59 -9.55 11.65 16.09
CA ILE A 59 -10.62 12.60 15.75
C ILE A 59 -10.28 13.34 14.45
N GLU A 60 -9.04 13.79 14.31
CA GLU A 60 -8.46 14.20 13.04
C GLU A 60 -7.64 13.04 12.49
N MET A 61 -8.10 12.43 11.40
CA MET A 61 -7.44 11.29 10.76
C MET A 61 -6.02 11.68 10.34
N SER A 62 -5.02 11.29 11.15
CA SER A 62 -3.63 11.62 10.86
C SER A 62 -3.05 10.66 9.83
N LEU A 63 -2.37 11.20 8.83
CA LEU A 63 -1.57 10.43 7.89
C LEU A 63 -0.38 9.79 8.61
N MET A 64 -0.13 8.50 8.34
CA MET A 64 0.98 7.74 8.91
C MET A 64 1.59 6.78 7.89
N PRO A 65 2.84 6.31 8.10
CA PRO A 65 3.41 5.22 7.32
C PRO A 65 2.53 3.97 7.37
N PHE A 66 2.30 3.35 6.20
CA PHE A 66 1.53 2.10 6.14
C PHE A 66 2.40 0.89 6.51
N ILE A 67 2.59 0.68 7.82
CA ILE A 67 3.35 -0.46 8.36
C ILE A 67 2.40 -1.63 8.58
N LEU A 68 2.74 -2.81 8.04
CA LEU A 68 1.83 -3.95 8.00
C LEU A 68 2.04 -4.87 9.21
N PHE A 69 0.94 -5.25 9.87
CA PHE A 69 0.97 -6.34 10.85
C PHE A 69 1.37 -7.65 10.17
N PRO A 70 1.94 -8.63 10.89
CA PRO A 70 2.33 -9.92 10.32
C PRO A 70 1.23 -10.57 9.45
N ARG A 71 0.00 -10.61 9.96
CA ARG A 71 -1.14 -11.17 9.22
C ARG A 71 -1.53 -10.38 7.96
N GLN A 72 -1.29 -9.07 7.95
CA GLN A 72 -1.49 -8.25 6.75
C GLN A 72 -0.40 -8.51 5.70
N LYS A 73 0.84 -8.76 6.12
CA LYS A 73 1.93 -9.20 5.21
C LYS A 73 1.59 -10.53 4.57
N GLU A 74 1.16 -11.50 5.37
CA GLU A 74 0.67 -12.80 4.89
C GLU A 74 -0.48 -12.64 3.89
N TYR A 75 -1.44 -11.75 4.17
CA TYR A 75 -2.54 -11.46 3.27
C TYR A 75 -2.08 -10.87 1.92
N ILE A 76 -1.14 -9.93 1.93
CA ILE A 76 -0.58 -9.35 0.69
C ILE A 76 0.19 -10.41 -0.12
N ILE A 77 0.96 -11.27 0.54
CA ILE A 77 1.68 -12.38 -0.11
C ILE A 77 0.66 -13.35 -0.72
N TRP A 78 -0.37 -13.72 0.03
CA TRP A 78 -1.44 -14.59 -0.44
C TRP A 78 -2.19 -14.00 -1.65
N LEU A 79 -2.49 -12.71 -1.64
CA LEU A 79 -3.07 -11.99 -2.78
C LEU A 79 -2.15 -12.02 -4.00
N ARG A 80 -0.84 -11.77 -3.80
CA ARG A 80 0.17 -11.85 -4.87
C ARG A 80 0.16 -13.22 -5.53
N ASP A 81 0.15 -14.28 -4.71
CA ASP A 81 0.19 -15.64 -5.22
C ASP A 81 -1.08 -16.01 -6.00
N HIS A 82 -2.26 -15.60 -5.53
CA HIS A 82 -3.52 -15.79 -6.28
C HIS A 82 -3.53 -15.01 -7.60
N TYR A 83 -3.08 -13.75 -7.56
CA TYR A 83 -2.96 -12.93 -8.77
C TYR A 83 -2.02 -13.56 -9.81
N LEU A 84 -0.85 -14.05 -9.39
CA LEU A 84 0.12 -14.69 -10.29
C LEU A 84 -0.41 -16.02 -10.87
N LYS A 85 -1.17 -16.79 -10.09
CA LYS A 85 -1.79 -18.05 -10.53
C LYS A 85 -3.11 -17.86 -11.27
N ARG A 86 -3.67 -16.64 -11.27
CA ARG A 86 -5.00 -16.32 -11.79
C ARG A 86 -6.11 -17.13 -11.12
N GLU A 87 -6.04 -17.21 -9.80
CA GLU A 87 -6.99 -17.94 -8.96
C GLU A 87 -7.94 -16.99 -8.24
N ASP A 88 -9.18 -17.42 -8.07
CA ASP A 88 -10.15 -16.73 -7.23
C ASP A 88 -9.79 -16.88 -5.75
N GLY A 89 -10.01 -15.81 -4.98
CA GLY A 89 -9.70 -15.77 -3.56
C GLY A 89 -10.90 -15.34 -2.72
N LEU A 90 -11.15 -16.05 -1.62
CA LEU A 90 -12.13 -15.66 -0.60
C LEU A 90 -11.44 -15.55 0.76
N VAL A 91 -11.65 -14.44 1.46
CA VAL A 91 -11.09 -14.23 2.80
C VAL A 91 -12.17 -13.79 3.76
N GLU A 92 -12.33 -14.58 4.82
CA GLU A 92 -13.04 -14.15 6.02
C GLU A 92 -12.16 -13.15 6.78
N LYS A 93 -12.74 -12.01 7.15
CA LYS A 93 -12.04 -10.95 7.85
C LYS A 93 -12.80 -10.53 9.10
N SER A 94 -12.07 -10.22 10.17
CA SER A 94 -12.64 -9.51 11.31
C SER A 94 -12.79 -8.00 11.01
N ARG A 95 -13.50 -7.30 11.88
CA ARG A 95 -13.58 -5.84 11.85
C ARG A 95 -12.22 -5.20 12.15
N ASP A 96 -12.05 -3.97 11.68
CA ASP A 96 -10.92 -3.08 11.98
C ASP A 96 -9.52 -3.60 11.61
N LEU A 97 -9.44 -4.57 10.69
CA LEU A 97 -8.17 -5.09 10.15
C LEU A 97 -7.59 -4.26 8.99
N GLY A 98 -8.34 -3.27 8.48
CA GLY A 98 -7.89 -2.45 7.35
C GLY A 98 -7.81 -3.19 6.00
N VAL A 99 -8.54 -4.30 5.81
CA VAL A 99 -8.47 -5.12 4.58
C VAL A 99 -8.72 -4.30 3.31
N SER A 100 -9.64 -3.33 3.34
CA SER A 100 -9.86 -2.45 2.17
C SER A 100 -8.64 -1.60 1.82
N TRP A 101 -7.89 -1.10 2.80
CA TRP A 101 -6.62 -0.41 2.55
C TRP A 101 -5.59 -1.34 1.92
N LEU A 102 -5.50 -2.60 2.36
CA LEU A 102 -4.60 -3.60 1.77
C LEU A 102 -4.96 -3.87 0.31
N CYS A 103 -6.25 -4.05 -0.01
CA CYS A 103 -6.68 -4.26 -1.40
C CYS A 103 -6.38 -3.03 -2.28
N CYS A 104 -6.65 -1.81 -1.80
CA CYS A 104 -6.32 -0.58 -2.53
C CYS A 104 -4.80 -0.43 -2.77
N ALA A 105 -3.99 -0.72 -1.74
CA ALA A 105 -2.53 -0.71 -1.85
C ALA A 105 -2.01 -1.75 -2.84
N PHE A 106 -2.54 -2.98 -2.78
CA PHE A 106 -2.20 -4.04 -3.72
C PHE A 106 -2.60 -3.71 -5.16
N ALA A 107 -3.78 -3.10 -5.35
CA ALA A 107 -4.22 -2.64 -6.66
C ALA A 107 -3.29 -1.56 -7.25
N ILE A 108 -2.84 -0.60 -6.43
CA ILE A 108 -1.85 0.38 -6.88
C ILE A 108 -0.52 -0.29 -7.22
N TRP A 109 -0.09 -1.28 -6.45
CA TRP A 109 1.11 -2.04 -6.80
C TRP A 109 0.97 -2.74 -8.16
N ILE A 110 -0.17 -3.39 -8.46
CA ILE A 110 -0.42 -3.95 -9.80
C ILE A 110 -0.35 -2.84 -10.86
N PHE A 111 -1.08 -1.74 -10.65
CA PHE A 111 -1.14 -0.61 -11.57
C PHE A 111 0.24 -0.02 -11.91
N LEU A 112 1.17 0.00 -10.95
CA LEU A 112 2.50 0.60 -11.14
C LEU A 112 3.54 -0.36 -11.76
N PHE A 113 3.36 -1.68 -11.64
CA PHE A 113 4.39 -2.66 -12.01
C PHE A 113 4.00 -3.63 -13.14
N TYR A 114 2.71 -3.65 -13.50
CA TYR A 114 2.17 -4.56 -14.50
C TYR A 114 1.32 -3.80 -15.53
N ASP A 115 1.85 -3.70 -16.75
CA ASP A 115 1.15 -3.07 -17.87
C ASP A 115 -0.06 -3.90 -18.32
N ASN A 116 -1.05 -3.24 -18.93
CA ASN A 116 -2.25 -3.87 -19.51
C ASN A 116 -3.11 -4.68 -18.52
N HIS A 117 -3.22 -4.20 -17.28
CA HIS A 117 -4.09 -4.80 -16.26
C HIS A 117 -5.30 -3.92 -16.00
N SER A 118 -6.45 -4.55 -15.80
CA SER A 118 -7.69 -3.91 -15.33
C SER A 118 -8.00 -4.43 -13.93
N ILE A 119 -8.36 -3.51 -13.02
CA ILE A 119 -8.64 -3.81 -11.62
C ILE A 119 -9.99 -3.20 -11.28
N GLY A 120 -10.95 -4.04 -10.89
CA GLY A 120 -12.28 -3.62 -10.47
C GLY A 120 -12.44 -3.62 -8.95
N PHE A 121 -13.22 -2.68 -8.44
CA PHE A 121 -13.67 -2.67 -7.05
C PHE A 121 -15.19 -2.59 -7.00
N GLY A 122 -15.79 -3.40 -6.13
CA GLY A 122 -17.22 -3.43 -5.90
C GLY A 122 -17.54 -3.23 -4.43
N SER A 123 -18.70 -2.64 -4.17
CA SER A 123 -19.29 -2.52 -2.83
C SER A 123 -20.81 -2.56 -2.94
N ASN A 124 -21.48 -2.72 -1.80
CA ASN A 124 -22.95 -2.65 -1.70
C ASN A 124 -23.51 -1.33 -2.28
N LYS A 125 -22.79 -0.22 -2.05
CA LYS A 125 -23.18 1.12 -2.52
C LYS A 125 -22.08 1.75 -3.34
N GLU A 126 -22.47 2.54 -4.34
CA GLU A 126 -21.56 3.34 -5.16
C GLU A 126 -20.73 4.33 -4.34
N GLU A 127 -21.34 5.01 -3.36
CA GLU A 127 -20.66 5.95 -2.45
C GLU A 127 -19.51 5.31 -1.65
N ASN A 128 -19.58 4.00 -1.40
CA ASN A 128 -18.51 3.25 -0.75
C ASN A 128 -17.38 2.88 -1.71
N VAL A 129 -17.64 2.90 -3.02
CA VAL A 129 -16.63 2.70 -4.06
C VAL A 129 -15.93 4.02 -4.34
N ASP A 130 -16.67 5.06 -4.72
CA ASP A 130 -16.11 6.37 -5.05
C ASP A 130 -16.91 7.53 -4.46
N PHE A 131 -16.31 8.18 -3.46
CA PHE A 131 -16.79 9.47 -2.97
C PHE A 131 -15.56 10.31 -2.59
N ILE A 132 -15.31 11.35 -3.39
CA ILE A 132 -14.12 12.21 -3.27
C ILE A 132 -14.09 12.89 -1.91
N GLY A 133 -12.94 12.87 -1.26
CA GLY A 133 -12.73 13.49 0.05
C GLY A 133 -13.26 12.67 1.24
N GLU A 134 -13.96 11.56 1.00
CA GLU A 134 -14.39 10.63 2.06
C GLU A 134 -13.43 9.44 2.15
N PRO A 135 -12.57 9.37 3.18
CA PRO A 135 -11.52 8.34 3.29
C PRO A 135 -12.05 6.92 3.49
N LYS A 136 -13.35 6.74 3.75
CA LYS A 136 -13.97 5.41 3.78
C LYS A 136 -14.15 4.81 2.39
N SER A 137 -14.33 5.64 1.35
CA SER A 137 -14.52 5.16 -0.02
C SER A 137 -13.24 4.53 -0.57
N LEU A 138 -13.39 3.50 -1.42
CA LEU A 138 -12.25 2.73 -1.94
C LEU A 138 -11.35 3.59 -2.83
N PHE A 139 -11.93 4.45 -3.66
CA PHE A 139 -11.17 5.29 -4.58
C PHE A 139 -10.51 6.46 -3.85
N GLU A 140 -11.11 7.03 -2.80
CA GLU A 140 -10.41 8.05 -2.01
C GLU A 140 -9.19 7.47 -1.29
N LYS A 141 -9.27 6.22 -0.79
CA LYS A 141 -8.08 5.52 -0.26
C LYS A 141 -6.96 5.43 -1.29
N MET A 142 -7.29 5.06 -2.53
CA MET A 142 -6.31 5.02 -3.61
C MET A 142 -5.73 6.40 -3.92
N ARG A 143 -6.57 7.44 -3.95
CA ARG A 143 -6.12 8.82 -4.12
C ARG A 143 -5.17 9.23 -3.01
N ILE A 144 -5.47 8.91 -1.74
CA ILE A 144 -4.57 9.17 -0.61
C ILE A 144 -3.24 8.45 -0.79
N LEU A 145 -3.25 7.17 -1.19
CA LEU A 145 -2.03 6.38 -1.43
C LEU A 145 -1.18 6.99 -2.55
N LEU A 146 -1.80 7.36 -3.68
CA LEU A 146 -1.11 7.95 -4.84
C LEU A 146 -0.59 9.37 -4.56
N ARG A 147 -1.39 10.24 -3.92
CA ARG A 147 -1.00 11.62 -3.59
C ARG A 147 0.23 11.70 -2.70
N ASN A 148 0.45 10.69 -1.85
CA ASN A 148 1.57 10.63 -0.91
C ASN A 148 2.71 9.69 -1.38
N MET A 149 2.61 9.16 -2.61
CA MET A 149 3.63 8.33 -3.24
C MET A 149 4.84 9.18 -3.65
N PRO A 150 6.08 8.65 -3.58
CA PRO A 150 7.21 9.28 -4.24
C PRO A 150 6.99 9.38 -5.76
N ILE A 151 7.26 10.56 -6.32
CA ILE A 151 7.04 10.88 -7.73
C ILE A 151 7.80 9.95 -8.69
N GLU A 152 8.88 9.34 -8.24
CA GLU A 152 9.70 8.40 -9.02
C GLU A 152 8.94 7.13 -9.44
N PHE A 153 7.89 6.78 -8.70
CA PHE A 153 7.04 5.62 -8.99
C PHE A 153 5.76 6.00 -9.74
N LEU A 154 5.33 7.26 -9.71
CA LEU A 154 4.10 7.68 -10.40
C LEU A 154 4.28 7.59 -11.94
N PRO A 155 3.22 7.24 -12.68
CA PRO A 155 3.21 7.33 -14.14
C PRO A 155 3.48 8.78 -14.58
N LYS A 156 4.11 8.93 -15.75
CA LYS A 156 4.34 10.23 -16.40
C LYS A 156 3.18 10.64 -17.28
#